data_AF-A0A7Y6EAC7-F1
#
_entry.id   AF-A0A7Y6EAC7-F1
#
_cell.length_a   1.000
_cell.length_b   1.000
_cell.length_c   1.000
_cell.angle_alpha   90.00
_cell.angle_beta   90.00
_cell.angle_gamma   90.00
#
_symmetry.space_group_name_H-M   'P 1'
#
loop_
_entity.id
_entity.type
_entity.pdbx_description
1 polymer ?
#
loop_
_entity_poly.entity_id
_entity_poly.type
_entity_poly.pdbx_seq_one_letter_code
_entity_poly.pdbx_strand_id
1 'polypeptide(L)'
;MQLNPYIFLLPKPPRLFIWNYKSHEQFEIDTDHADRLIQLIEQTSLFDASHPIDAEFLAAGVFVDQPLPLNEWCWDDLSKIFHIGTKNLNFGDIPQNPKEWAEHYFIHCQEVMGRQAPPHHPLSHLSRENMLCLPVPLTNTVQEDWALNQALLQRKTCRSFLTKPVTLDDVSTLLYHSLGYLKERENDTNDLTSDMLKARRSSPSGGGLNASEGYLYAYNVKDLDPGIYYYHPDAHALKLLSRLKEPLGSLLQGQHFIDNIPFGIFITSRLDKMWWKYRHSQAYRVALLEVGHISQTIQLCATSFGLKTWITAALTESKIEKQINLSDYSEQVFLFVGAGHSDGEAYCKELTDLLKQK
;
A
#
# COMPACT_ATOMS: atom_id res chain seq x y z
N MET A 1 -27.24 -13.74 27.87
CA MET A 1 -26.83 -12.54 27.12
C MET A 1 -25.32 -12.53 27.04
N GLN A 2 -24.74 -12.13 25.90
CA GLN A 2 -23.30 -12.07 25.70
C GLN A 2 -22.91 -10.73 25.06
N LEU A 3 -21.72 -10.24 25.37
CA LEU A 3 -21.17 -9.08 24.69
C LEU A 3 -20.87 -9.44 23.23
N ASN A 4 -21.23 -8.57 22.30
CA ASN A 4 -20.93 -8.76 20.89
C ASN A 4 -19.40 -8.67 20.65
N PRO A 5 -18.76 -9.72 20.08
CA PRO A 5 -17.30 -9.76 19.88
C PRO A 5 -16.78 -8.82 18.78
N TYR A 6 -17.67 -8.09 18.12
CA TYR A 6 -17.35 -7.10 17.09
C TYR A 6 -17.34 -5.66 17.60
N ILE A 7 -17.39 -5.48 18.92
CA ILE A 7 -17.45 -4.16 19.55
C ILE A 7 -16.06 -3.70 20.00
N PHE A 8 -15.77 -2.42 19.81
CA PHE A 8 -14.67 -1.73 20.51
C PHE A 8 -15.10 -0.33 20.95
N LEU A 9 -14.39 0.21 21.95
CA LEU A 9 -14.61 1.57 22.44
C LEU A 9 -13.63 2.54 21.78
N LEU A 10 -14.15 3.67 21.29
CA LEU A 10 -13.37 4.71 20.65
C LEU A 10 -13.60 6.06 21.34
N PRO A 11 -12.69 6.49 22.25
CA PRO A 11 -12.79 7.80 22.87
C PRO A 11 -12.46 8.90 21.86
N LYS A 12 -13.29 9.94 21.79
CA LYS A 12 -13.08 11.17 21.03
C LYS A 12 -13.49 12.36 21.90
N PRO A 13 -12.58 12.89 22.73
CA PRO A 13 -12.93 13.89 23.75
C PRO A 13 -13.78 15.04 23.18
N PRO A 14 -14.89 15.42 23.85
CA PRO A 14 -15.34 14.97 25.17
C PRO A 14 -16.25 13.71 25.17
N ARG A 15 -16.30 12.95 24.07
CA ARG A 15 -17.28 11.87 23.82
C ARG A 15 -16.65 10.49 23.84
N LEU A 16 -17.46 9.46 24.07
CA LEU A 16 -17.09 8.05 23.98
C LEU A 16 -18.03 7.34 23.01
N PHE A 17 -17.47 6.50 22.14
CA PHE A 17 -18.25 5.76 21.15
C PHE A 17 -18.10 4.26 21.34
N ILE A 18 -19.20 3.53 21.22
CA ILE A 18 -19.22 2.11 20.95
C ILE A 18 -19.26 1.93 19.43
N TRP A 19 -18.31 1.18 18.88
CA TRP A 19 -18.26 0.87 17.45
C TRP A 19 -18.43 -0.62 17.23
N ASN A 20 -19.35 -0.98 16.32
CA ASN A 20 -19.44 -2.32 15.78
C ASN A 20 -18.67 -2.37 14.46
N TYR A 21 -17.45 -2.91 14.46
CA TYR A 21 -16.62 -2.94 13.25
C TYR A 21 -17.14 -3.90 12.17
N LYS A 22 -18.15 -4.74 12.46
CA LYS A 22 -18.78 -5.62 11.47
C LYS A 22 -19.97 -4.97 10.77
N SER A 23 -20.84 -4.27 11.50
CA SER A 23 -21.99 -3.56 10.92
C SER A 23 -21.68 -2.11 10.51
N HIS A 24 -20.56 -1.56 10.99
CA HIS A 24 -20.15 -0.16 10.83
C HIS A 24 -20.99 0.86 11.60
N GLU A 25 -21.84 0.40 12.52
CA GLU A 25 -22.66 1.25 13.38
C GLU A 25 -21.84 1.83 14.54
N GLN A 26 -22.21 3.05 14.92
CA GLN A 26 -21.52 3.83 15.95
C GLN A 26 -22.56 4.46 16.88
N PHE A 27 -22.38 4.28 18.18
CA PHE A 27 -23.25 4.85 19.19
C PHE A 27 -22.41 5.71 20.13
N GLU A 28 -22.77 6.99 20.26
CA GLU A 28 -22.22 7.85 21.31
C GLU A 28 -22.86 7.43 22.64
N ILE A 29 -22.05 7.23 23.68
CA ILE A 29 -22.53 6.86 25.02
C ILE A 29 -22.14 7.92 26.03
N ASP A 30 -23.05 8.18 26.97
CA ASP A 30 -22.81 9.05 28.12
C ASP A 30 -22.15 8.28 29.29
N THR A 31 -22.00 8.95 30.43
CA THR A 31 -21.41 8.37 31.64
C THR A 31 -22.23 7.20 32.19
N ASP A 32 -23.56 7.32 32.23
CA ASP A 32 -24.43 6.28 32.80
C ASP A 32 -24.35 5.00 31.95
N HIS A 33 -24.32 5.14 30.62
CA HIS A 33 -24.11 4.03 29.70
C HIS A 33 -22.71 3.43 29.85
N ALA A 34 -21.67 4.25 29.96
CA ALA A 34 -20.29 3.77 30.14
C ALA A 34 -20.15 2.97 31.45
N ASP A 35 -20.68 3.48 32.55
CA ASP A 35 -20.66 2.82 33.86
C ASP A 35 -21.44 1.50 33.82
N ARG A 36 -22.63 1.51 33.20
CA ARG A 36 -23.43 0.29 33.04
C ARG A 36 -22.73 -0.75 32.17
N LEU A 37 -22.07 -0.32 31.09
CA LEU A 37 -21.30 -1.21 30.22
C LEU A 37 -20.15 -1.87 30.98
N ILE A 38 -19.41 -1.13 31.81
CA ILE A 38 -18.32 -1.67 32.63
C ILE A 38 -18.86 -2.75 33.58
N GLN A 39 -19.96 -2.47 34.30
CA GLN A 39 -20.61 -3.46 35.18
C GLN A 39 -20.97 -4.75 34.44
N LEU A 40 -21.54 -4.62 33.24
CA LEU A 40 -21.95 -5.77 32.43
C LEU A 40 -20.76 -6.53 31.82
N ILE A 41 -19.64 -5.86 31.52
CA ILE A 41 -18.40 -6.51 31.08
C ILE A 41 -17.80 -7.34 32.21
N GLU A 42 -17.78 -6.80 33.43
CA GLU A 42 -17.30 -7.52 34.62
C GLU A 42 -18.18 -8.73 34.95
N GLN A 43 -19.49 -8.59 34.81
CA GLN A 43 -20.44 -9.66 35.09
C GLN A 43 -21.65 -9.65 34.13
N THR A 44 -21.52 -10.35 33.01
CA THR A 44 -22.57 -10.44 31.98
C THR A 44 -23.90 -11.04 32.46
N SER A 45 -23.91 -11.77 33.58
CA SER A 45 -25.13 -12.29 34.20
C SER A 45 -26.01 -11.22 34.85
N LEU A 46 -25.50 -10.00 35.06
CA LEU A 46 -26.27 -8.86 35.58
C LEU A 46 -27.16 -8.20 34.53
N PHE A 47 -27.06 -8.65 33.28
CA PHE A 47 -27.87 -8.14 32.18
C PHE A 47 -29.36 -8.39 32.44
N ASP A 48 -30.18 -7.35 32.33
CA ASP A 48 -31.63 -7.39 32.51
C ASP A 48 -32.32 -6.65 31.36
N ALA A 49 -33.04 -7.36 30.50
CA ALA A 49 -33.73 -6.77 29.35
C ALA A 49 -34.84 -5.77 29.74
N SER A 50 -35.24 -5.71 31.02
CA SER A 50 -36.16 -4.69 31.53
C SER A 50 -35.46 -3.41 32.03
N HIS A 51 -34.14 -3.45 32.23
CA HIS A 51 -33.34 -2.28 32.56
C HIS A 51 -33.20 -1.38 31.32
N PRO A 52 -33.48 -0.06 31.40
CA PRO A 52 -33.53 0.82 30.22
C PRO A 52 -32.25 0.79 29.37
N ILE A 53 -31.08 0.94 29.98
CA ILE A 53 -29.78 0.95 29.28
C ILE A 53 -29.47 -0.42 28.66
N ASP A 54 -29.86 -1.51 29.30
CA ASP A 54 -29.59 -2.87 28.82
C ASP A 54 -30.46 -3.19 27.61
N ALA A 55 -31.72 -2.75 27.63
CA ALA A 55 -32.63 -2.80 26.49
C ALA A 55 -32.08 -2.00 25.30
N GLU A 56 -31.51 -0.82 25.54
CA GLU A 56 -30.84 -0.02 24.51
C GLU A 56 -29.60 -0.72 23.96
N PHE A 57 -28.75 -1.31 24.81
CA PHE A 57 -27.60 -2.10 24.38
C PHE A 57 -27.98 -3.33 23.56
N LEU A 58 -29.08 -4.00 23.90
CA LEU A 58 -29.60 -5.12 23.11
C LEU A 58 -30.12 -4.63 21.76
N ALA A 59 -30.89 -3.53 21.73
CA ALA A 59 -31.41 -2.95 20.50
C ALA A 59 -30.30 -2.46 19.56
N ALA A 60 -29.22 -1.91 20.13
CA ALA A 60 -28.01 -1.47 19.40
C ALA A 60 -27.07 -2.64 19.02
N GLY A 61 -27.38 -3.88 19.42
CA GLY A 61 -26.55 -5.05 19.15
C GLY A 61 -25.20 -5.04 19.87
N VAL A 62 -25.05 -4.26 20.94
CA VAL A 62 -23.88 -4.28 21.84
C VAL A 62 -23.85 -5.59 22.62
N PHE A 63 -25.02 -6.05 23.05
CA PHE A 63 -25.25 -7.38 23.61
C PHE A 63 -26.15 -8.19 22.68
N VAL A 64 -25.94 -9.51 22.66
CA VAL A 64 -26.68 -10.46 21.82
C VAL A 64 -27.17 -11.64 22.64
N ASP A 65 -28.38 -12.11 22.31
CA ASP A 65 -29.08 -13.20 23.02
C ASP A 65 -28.51 -14.58 22.69
N GLN A 66 -27.95 -14.75 21.50
CA GLN A 66 -27.27 -15.96 21.04
C GLN A 66 -25.79 -15.71 20.77
N PRO A 67 -24.90 -16.69 21.10
CA PRO A 67 -23.50 -16.61 20.74
C PRO A 67 -23.33 -16.48 19.22
N LEU A 68 -22.62 -15.44 18.78
CA LEU A 68 -22.24 -15.32 17.37
C LEU A 68 -21.13 -16.33 17.06
N PRO A 69 -21.11 -16.95 15.86
CA PRO A 69 -20.08 -17.89 15.49
C PRO A 69 -18.71 -17.21 15.51
N LEU A 70 -17.87 -17.66 16.44
CA LEU A 70 -16.47 -17.26 16.54
C LEU A 70 -15.66 -18.21 15.65
N ASN A 71 -15.33 -17.74 14.45
CA ASN A 71 -14.30 -18.39 13.66
C ASN A 71 -12.96 -18.19 14.38
N GLU A 72 -12.14 -19.25 14.45
CA GLU A 72 -10.79 -19.16 15.00
C GLU A 72 -9.99 -18.09 14.22
N TRP A 73 -9.46 -17.11 14.95
CA TRP A 73 -8.62 -16.05 14.39
C TRP A 73 -7.22 -16.18 14.99
N CYS A 74 -6.24 -16.55 14.16
CA CYS A 74 -4.89 -16.87 14.61
C CYS A 74 -3.93 -15.66 14.67
N TRP A 75 -4.40 -14.47 14.33
CA TRP A 75 -3.62 -13.22 14.37
C TRP A 75 -4.16 -12.29 15.48
N ASP A 76 -3.56 -11.12 15.66
CA ASP A 76 -4.00 -10.13 16.66
C ASP A 76 -5.35 -9.46 16.29
N ASP A 77 -5.94 -8.74 17.25
CA ASP A 77 -7.24 -8.08 17.06
C ASP A 77 -7.23 -6.93 16.05
N LEU A 78 -6.10 -6.22 15.84
CA LEU A 78 -6.06 -5.15 14.84
C LEU A 78 -6.22 -5.73 13.44
N SER A 79 -5.56 -6.86 13.17
CA SER A 79 -5.73 -7.58 11.92
C SER A 79 -7.15 -8.11 11.73
N LYS A 80 -7.82 -8.53 12.81
CA LYS A 80 -9.22 -8.97 12.80
C LYS A 80 -10.18 -7.83 12.47
N ILE A 81 -10.01 -6.69 13.14
CA ILE A 81 -10.79 -5.47 12.92
C ILE A 81 -10.61 -5.01 11.48
N PHE A 82 -9.38 -4.98 10.97
CA PHE A 82 -9.12 -4.65 9.57
C PHE A 82 -9.78 -5.65 8.61
N HIS A 83 -9.63 -6.96 8.85
CA HIS A 83 -10.19 -7.98 7.96
C HIS A 83 -11.71 -7.89 7.86
N ILE A 84 -12.39 -7.84 9.00
CA ILE A 84 -13.85 -7.85 9.08
C ILE A 84 -14.40 -6.47 8.70
N GLY A 85 -13.88 -5.41 9.30
CA GLY A 85 -14.32 -4.02 9.11
C GLY A 85 -13.88 -3.36 7.82
N THR A 86 -13.35 -4.12 6.86
CA THR A 86 -13.12 -3.64 5.48
C THR A 86 -13.78 -4.53 4.42
N LYS A 87 -14.49 -5.59 4.83
CA LYS A 87 -14.94 -6.65 3.91
C LYS A 87 -16.27 -6.32 3.23
N ASN A 88 -17.31 -6.03 4.00
CA ASN A 88 -18.68 -5.86 3.52
C ASN A 88 -19.21 -4.50 3.98
N LEU A 89 -18.86 -3.45 3.24
CA LEU A 89 -19.34 -2.12 3.53
C LEU A 89 -20.81 -1.98 3.10
N ASN A 90 -21.64 -1.39 3.96
CA ASN A 90 -23.03 -1.08 3.66
C ASN A 90 -23.08 0.19 2.79
N PHE A 91 -23.05 0.01 1.47
CA PHE A 91 -23.12 1.13 0.50
C PHE A 91 -24.54 1.64 0.23
N GLY A 92 -25.53 1.23 1.03
CA GLY A 92 -26.94 1.57 0.82
C GLY A 92 -27.57 0.74 -0.29
N ASP A 93 -28.35 1.40 -1.16
CA ASP A 93 -29.09 0.76 -2.24
C ASP A 93 -28.15 0.13 -3.28
N ILE A 94 -28.17 -1.20 -3.36
CA ILE A 94 -27.39 -1.97 -4.33
C ILE A 94 -28.11 -1.89 -5.67
N PRO A 95 -27.47 -1.36 -6.74
CA PRO A 95 -28.03 -1.37 -8.08
C PRO A 95 -28.37 -2.79 -8.55
N GLN A 96 -29.55 -2.98 -9.12
CA GLN A 96 -30.03 -4.28 -9.59
C GLN A 96 -29.74 -4.54 -11.07
N ASN A 97 -29.34 -3.51 -11.82
CA ASN A 97 -29.05 -3.60 -13.24
C ASN A 97 -28.00 -2.56 -13.68
N PRO A 98 -27.42 -2.71 -14.90
CA PRO A 98 -26.38 -1.81 -15.39
C PRO A 98 -26.78 -0.33 -15.48
N LYS A 99 -28.08 -0.03 -15.69
CA LYS A 99 -28.56 1.35 -15.79
C LYS A 99 -28.54 2.02 -14.41
N GLU A 100 -29.11 1.37 -13.40
CA GLU A 100 -29.05 1.86 -12.01
C GLU A 100 -27.60 2.00 -11.54
N TRP A 101 -26.73 1.04 -11.90
CA TRP A 101 -25.32 1.13 -11.54
C TRP A 101 -24.65 2.36 -12.17
N ALA A 102 -24.93 2.62 -13.46
CA ALA A 102 -24.38 3.77 -14.15
C ALA A 102 -24.90 5.10 -13.57
N GLU A 103 -26.18 5.18 -13.21
CA GLU A 103 -26.78 6.36 -12.56
C GLU A 103 -26.15 6.61 -11.18
N HIS A 104 -26.04 5.58 -10.34
CA HIS A 104 -25.40 5.67 -9.02
C HIS A 104 -23.92 6.07 -9.15
N TYR A 105 -23.20 5.46 -10.10
CA TYR A 105 -21.80 5.74 -10.34
C TYR A 105 -21.59 7.16 -10.89
N PHE A 106 -22.47 7.64 -11.77
CA PHE A 106 -22.42 8.99 -12.29
C PHE A 106 -22.60 10.05 -11.19
N ILE A 107 -23.59 9.86 -10.30
CA ILE A 107 -23.79 10.73 -9.13
C ILE A 107 -22.54 10.73 -8.26
N HIS A 108 -22.01 9.54 -7.94
CA HIS A 108 -20.76 9.42 -7.19
C HIS A 108 -19.60 10.17 -7.86
N CYS A 109 -19.44 10.05 -9.17
CA CYS A 109 -18.41 10.79 -9.92
C CYS A 109 -18.61 12.30 -9.81
N GLN A 110 -19.83 12.81 -9.94
CA GLN A 110 -20.12 14.24 -9.78
C GLN A 110 -19.77 14.73 -8.38
N GLU A 111 -20.12 13.98 -7.34
CA GLU A 111 -19.76 14.31 -5.96
C GLU A 111 -18.25 14.34 -5.75
N VAL A 112 -17.53 13.33 -6.25
CA VAL A 112 -16.06 13.27 -6.11
C VAL A 112 -15.40 14.45 -6.82
N MET A 113 -15.84 14.74 -8.05
CA MET A 113 -15.29 15.86 -8.83
C MET A 113 -15.66 17.24 -8.26
N GLY A 114 -16.75 17.34 -7.49
CA GLY A 114 -17.11 18.56 -6.76
C GLY A 114 -16.31 18.79 -5.48
N ARG A 115 -15.58 17.79 -4.96
CA ARG A 115 -14.73 17.92 -3.77
C ARG A 115 -13.37 18.51 -4.15
N GLN A 116 -12.73 19.18 -3.19
CA GLN A 116 -11.34 19.59 -3.33
C GLN A 116 -10.44 18.35 -3.51
N ALA A 117 -9.72 18.31 -4.63
CA ALA A 117 -8.74 17.27 -4.90
C ALA A 117 -7.56 17.36 -3.91
N PRO A 118 -6.92 16.23 -3.57
CA PRO A 118 -5.70 16.25 -2.79
C PRO A 118 -4.63 17.08 -3.53
N PRO A 119 -3.72 17.75 -2.79
CA PRO A 119 -2.62 18.44 -3.42
C PRO A 119 -1.78 17.44 -4.23
N HIS A 120 -1.20 17.93 -5.32
CA HIS A 120 -0.18 17.17 -6.03
C HIS A 120 0.97 16.80 -5.09
N HIS A 121 1.76 15.78 -5.46
CA HIS A 121 2.94 15.44 -4.70
C HIS A 121 3.85 16.67 -4.57
N PRO A 122 4.40 17.00 -3.38
CA PRO A 122 5.17 18.23 -3.21
C PRO A 122 6.34 18.38 -4.21
N LEU A 123 6.90 17.25 -4.64
CA LEU A 123 8.00 17.20 -5.60
C LEU A 123 7.55 17.11 -7.07
N SER A 124 6.25 16.94 -7.37
CA SER A 124 5.78 16.89 -8.76
C SER A 124 5.69 18.26 -9.43
N HIS A 125 5.87 19.35 -8.67
CA HIS A 125 5.95 20.71 -9.23
C HIS A 125 7.37 21.12 -9.60
N LEU A 126 8.38 20.31 -9.25
CA LEU A 126 9.77 20.64 -9.57
C LEU A 126 9.97 20.64 -11.08
N SER A 127 10.55 21.72 -11.60
CA SER A 127 10.96 21.75 -13.01
C SER A 127 12.00 20.66 -13.27
N ARG A 128 11.95 20.11 -14.49
CA ARG A 128 12.90 19.08 -14.96
C ARG A 128 14.35 19.48 -14.78
N GLU A 129 14.65 20.77 -14.87
CA GLU A 129 15.99 21.36 -14.68
C GLU A 129 16.55 21.16 -13.26
N ASN A 130 15.70 20.94 -12.26
CA ASN A 130 16.09 20.72 -10.87
C ASN A 130 16.20 19.24 -10.49
N MET A 131 16.16 18.35 -11.49
CA MET A 131 16.15 16.89 -11.36
C MET A 131 17.16 16.25 -12.31
N LEU A 132 17.63 15.06 -11.95
CA LEU A 132 18.44 14.23 -12.83
C LEU A 132 17.53 13.57 -13.87
N CYS A 133 17.65 13.97 -15.13
CA CYS A 133 16.93 13.31 -16.22
C CYS A 133 17.43 11.88 -16.39
N LEU A 134 16.50 10.94 -16.47
CA LEU A 134 16.85 9.55 -16.72
C LEU A 134 17.08 9.29 -18.22
N PRO A 135 17.97 8.35 -18.58
CA PRO A 135 18.11 7.87 -19.94
C PRO A 135 16.78 7.39 -20.51
N VAL A 136 16.59 7.52 -21.82
CA VAL A 136 15.38 7.00 -22.48
C VAL A 136 15.27 5.49 -22.21
N PRO A 137 14.08 4.98 -21.81
CA PRO A 137 13.87 3.56 -21.58
C PRO A 137 14.31 2.73 -22.78
N LEU A 138 15.03 1.65 -22.53
CA LEU A 138 15.54 0.81 -23.61
C LEU A 138 14.37 0.09 -24.30
N THR A 139 14.11 0.43 -25.56
CA THR A 139 13.06 -0.21 -26.37
C THR A 139 13.53 -1.46 -27.12
N ASN A 140 14.85 -1.62 -27.33
CA ASN A 140 15.44 -2.59 -28.26
C ASN A 140 16.50 -3.53 -27.62
N THR A 141 16.68 -3.52 -26.30
CA THR A 141 17.70 -4.36 -25.62
C THR A 141 17.13 -5.59 -24.93
N VAL A 142 15.81 -5.74 -24.87
CA VAL A 142 15.25 -7.08 -24.76
C VAL A 142 15.69 -7.74 -26.06
N GLN A 143 16.69 -8.64 -26.00
CA GLN A 143 16.96 -9.55 -27.12
C GLN A 143 15.60 -10.00 -27.64
N GLU A 144 15.37 -9.96 -28.95
CA GLU A 144 14.07 -10.19 -29.61
C GLU A 144 13.32 -11.45 -29.09
N ASP A 145 14.02 -12.32 -28.35
CA ASP A 145 13.57 -13.54 -27.69
C ASP A 145 13.12 -13.48 -26.22
N TRP A 146 13.17 -12.34 -25.49
CA TRP A 146 12.64 -12.32 -24.12
C TRP A 146 11.13 -12.08 -24.00
N ALA A 147 10.40 -13.13 -24.41
CA ALA A 147 8.98 -13.27 -24.16
C ALA A 147 8.68 -13.22 -22.65
N LEU A 148 7.59 -12.53 -22.27
CA LEU A 148 7.02 -12.48 -20.92
C LEU A 148 7.04 -13.84 -20.18
N ASN A 149 6.79 -14.93 -20.91
CA ASN A 149 6.87 -16.29 -20.40
C ASN A 149 8.22 -16.61 -19.73
N GLN A 150 9.33 -16.22 -20.35
CA GLN A 150 10.65 -16.49 -19.80
C GLN A 150 10.92 -15.67 -18.55
N ALA A 151 10.52 -14.39 -18.51
CA ALA A 151 10.62 -13.56 -17.31
C ALA A 151 9.82 -14.18 -16.15
N LEU A 152 8.61 -14.66 -16.41
CA LEU A 152 7.78 -15.35 -15.41
C LEU A 152 8.46 -16.62 -14.87
N LEU A 153 9.03 -17.45 -15.74
CA LEU A 153 9.70 -18.69 -15.36
C LEU A 153 11.04 -18.47 -14.64
N GLN A 154 11.79 -17.43 -15.01
CA GLN A 154 13.11 -17.15 -14.43
C GLN A 154 13.07 -16.27 -13.19
N ARG A 155 11.97 -15.55 -12.95
CA ARG A 155 11.82 -14.67 -11.78
C ARG A 155 11.97 -15.51 -10.51
N LYS A 156 12.92 -15.11 -9.68
CA LYS A 156 13.28 -15.78 -8.43
C LYS A 156 13.65 -14.73 -7.38
N THR A 157 13.23 -14.98 -6.15
CA THR A 157 13.67 -14.20 -4.98
C THR A 157 15.02 -14.73 -4.51
N CYS A 158 16.03 -13.86 -4.49
CA CYS A 158 17.38 -14.18 -4.07
C CYS A 158 17.75 -13.43 -2.78
N ARG A 159 18.65 -14.00 -1.98
CA ARG A 159 19.12 -13.43 -0.70
C ARG A 159 20.64 -13.30 -0.61
N SER A 160 21.31 -13.45 -1.74
CA SER A 160 22.74 -13.22 -1.93
C SER A 160 22.91 -12.38 -3.20
N PHE A 161 23.62 -11.27 -3.10
CA PHE A 161 23.89 -10.37 -4.22
C PHE A 161 25.38 -10.15 -4.36
N LEU A 162 25.84 -9.95 -5.60
CA LEU A 162 27.22 -9.63 -5.90
C LEU A 162 27.42 -8.12 -5.78
N THR A 163 28.59 -7.69 -5.31
CA THR A 163 28.98 -6.28 -5.26
C THR A 163 29.37 -5.76 -6.66
N LYS A 164 28.47 -5.93 -7.63
CA LYS A 164 28.64 -5.50 -9.03
C LYS A 164 27.63 -4.38 -9.32
N PRO A 165 28.08 -3.25 -9.90
CA PRO A 165 27.18 -2.15 -10.23
C PRO A 165 26.19 -2.54 -11.32
N VAL A 166 24.99 -1.96 -11.26
CA VAL A 166 24.02 -1.97 -12.37
C VAL A 166 24.12 -0.69 -13.19
N THR A 167 23.58 -0.68 -14.41
CA THR A 167 23.58 0.52 -15.25
C THR A 167 22.43 1.45 -14.88
N LEU A 168 22.60 2.76 -15.14
CA LEU A 168 21.49 3.70 -15.01
C LEU A 168 20.39 3.41 -16.04
N ASP A 169 20.72 2.84 -17.20
CA ASP A 169 19.75 2.46 -18.23
C ASP A 169 18.80 1.34 -17.74
N ASP A 170 19.32 0.33 -17.04
CA ASP A 170 18.48 -0.74 -16.44
C ASP A 170 17.52 -0.16 -15.39
N VAL A 171 18.03 0.69 -14.50
CA VAL A 171 17.22 1.34 -13.45
C VAL A 171 16.18 2.28 -14.06
N SER A 172 16.57 3.05 -15.08
CA SER A 172 15.69 3.96 -15.82
C SER A 172 14.53 3.21 -16.46
N THR A 173 14.86 2.17 -17.24
CA THR A 173 13.89 1.36 -17.99
C THR A 173 12.92 0.67 -17.03
N LEU A 174 13.42 0.12 -15.92
CA LEU A 174 12.60 -0.47 -14.88
C LEU A 174 11.65 0.55 -14.24
N LEU A 175 12.12 1.73 -13.86
CA LEU A 175 11.29 2.78 -13.27
C LEU A 175 10.20 3.25 -14.24
N TYR A 176 10.53 3.45 -15.51
CA TYR A 176 9.57 3.83 -16.53
C TYR A 176 8.45 2.80 -16.69
N HIS A 177 8.80 1.52 -16.87
CA HIS A 177 7.79 0.49 -17.09
C HIS A 177 6.99 0.15 -15.84
N SER A 178 7.47 0.43 -14.62
CA SER A 178 6.74 0.13 -13.39
C SER A 178 5.93 1.30 -12.83
N LEU A 179 6.51 2.50 -12.82
CA LEU A 179 5.97 3.67 -12.12
C LEU A 179 5.76 4.88 -13.04
N GLY A 180 6.41 4.90 -14.21
CA GLY A 180 6.33 5.98 -15.18
C GLY A 180 4.96 6.12 -15.82
N TYR A 181 4.60 7.35 -16.20
CA TYR A 181 3.44 7.56 -17.06
C TYR A 181 3.85 7.28 -18.51
N LEU A 182 3.24 6.22 -19.07
CA LEU A 182 3.59 5.69 -20.38
C LEU A 182 3.04 6.61 -21.47
N LYS A 183 3.94 7.32 -22.16
CA LYS A 183 3.57 8.20 -23.28
C LYS A 183 2.93 7.43 -24.43
N GLU A 184 3.33 6.18 -24.61
CA GLU A 184 2.76 5.25 -25.59
C GLU A 184 1.25 5.02 -25.39
N ARG A 185 0.72 5.34 -24.20
CA ARG A 185 -0.67 5.15 -23.81
C ARG A 185 -1.40 6.45 -23.51
N GLU A 186 -0.83 7.60 -23.85
CA GLU A 186 -1.47 8.91 -23.60
C GLU A 186 -2.81 9.05 -24.33
N ASN A 187 -2.93 8.39 -25.49
CA ASN A 187 -4.14 8.35 -26.31
C ASN A 187 -5.11 7.22 -25.91
N ASP A 188 -4.79 6.38 -24.90
CA ASP A 188 -5.69 5.35 -24.36
C ASP A 188 -6.74 5.98 -23.40
N THR A 189 -7.36 7.06 -23.85
CA THR A 189 -8.37 7.82 -23.11
C THR A 189 -9.52 8.19 -24.04
N ASN A 190 -10.64 8.65 -23.48
CA ASN A 190 -11.73 9.21 -24.26
C ASN A 190 -11.95 10.68 -23.85
N ASP A 191 -12.67 11.45 -24.66
CA ASP A 191 -12.95 12.86 -24.41
C ASP A 191 -13.72 13.12 -23.10
N LEU A 192 -14.34 12.07 -22.53
CA LEU A 192 -15.07 12.12 -21.26
C LEU A 192 -14.16 11.82 -20.05
N THR A 193 -12.91 11.45 -20.27
CA THR A 193 -11.96 11.13 -19.20
C THR A 193 -11.43 12.42 -18.60
N SER A 194 -11.68 12.62 -17.30
CA SER A 194 -11.09 13.73 -16.54
C SER A 194 -9.57 13.77 -16.68
N ASP A 195 -9.01 14.96 -16.89
CA ASP A 195 -7.55 15.16 -17.02
C ASP A 195 -6.78 14.57 -15.83
N MET A 196 -7.37 14.60 -14.63
CA MET A 196 -6.76 14.03 -13.41
C MET A 196 -6.61 12.50 -13.45
N LEU A 197 -7.30 11.82 -14.38
CA LEU A 197 -7.31 10.36 -14.54
C LEU A 197 -6.80 9.93 -15.91
N LYS A 198 -6.10 10.79 -16.66
CA LYS A 198 -5.56 10.44 -17.99
C LYS A 198 -4.24 9.67 -17.92
N ALA A 199 -3.46 9.83 -16.85
CA ALA A 199 -2.18 9.13 -16.69
C ALA A 199 -2.35 7.60 -16.74
N ARG A 200 -1.45 6.91 -17.46
CA ARG A 200 -1.46 5.45 -17.63
C ARG A 200 -0.12 4.86 -17.22
N ARG A 201 -0.17 3.82 -16.40
CA ARG A 201 0.96 2.95 -16.07
C ARG A 201 0.76 1.58 -16.71
N SER A 202 1.79 0.74 -16.71
CA SER A 202 1.64 -0.67 -17.11
C SER A 202 0.81 -1.45 -16.08
N SER A 203 1.03 -1.21 -14.79
CA SER A 203 0.31 -1.84 -13.69
C SER A 203 -1.09 -1.22 -13.52
N PRO A 204 -2.12 -2.03 -13.22
CA PRO A 204 -3.46 -1.51 -12.99
C PRO A 204 -3.56 -0.78 -11.64
N SER A 205 -4.41 0.25 -11.62
CA SER A 205 -4.68 1.11 -10.47
C SER A 205 -6.18 1.22 -10.21
N GLY A 206 -6.58 1.17 -8.93
CA GLY A 206 -7.97 1.31 -8.52
C GLY A 206 -8.55 2.65 -8.97
N GLY A 207 -9.56 2.61 -9.84
CA GLY A 207 -10.19 3.82 -10.37
C GLY A 207 -9.25 4.73 -11.17
N GLY A 208 -8.10 4.23 -11.63
CA GLY A 208 -7.11 4.97 -12.41
C GLY A 208 -6.39 6.07 -11.63
N LEU A 209 -6.36 5.99 -10.29
CA LEU A 209 -5.81 7.05 -9.43
C LEU A 209 -4.28 7.17 -9.51
N ASN A 210 -3.59 6.08 -9.84
CA ASN A 210 -2.13 5.96 -9.77
C ASN A 210 -1.63 6.52 -8.42
N ALA A 211 -2.14 5.94 -7.33
CA ALA A 211 -1.91 6.42 -5.98
C ALA A 211 -0.50 6.09 -5.47
N SER A 212 0.14 5.06 -6.02
CA SER A 212 1.48 4.68 -5.58
C SER A 212 2.58 5.62 -6.11
N GLU A 213 3.55 5.94 -5.26
CA GLU A 213 4.76 6.68 -5.62
C GLU A 213 5.99 5.77 -5.45
N GLY A 214 7.12 6.15 -6.06
CA GLY A 214 8.34 5.35 -6.06
C GLY A 214 9.56 6.13 -5.60
N TYR A 215 10.27 5.56 -4.63
CA TYR A 215 11.50 6.13 -4.10
C TYR A 215 12.66 5.17 -4.34
N LEU A 216 13.56 5.54 -5.24
CA LEU A 216 14.75 4.76 -5.57
C LEU A 216 15.78 4.88 -4.44
N TYR A 217 16.07 3.75 -3.79
CA TYR A 217 17.30 3.53 -3.04
C TYR A 217 18.40 3.16 -4.04
N ALA A 218 19.44 4.00 -4.17
CA ALA A 218 20.59 3.74 -5.02
C ALA A 218 21.84 3.58 -4.14
N TYR A 219 22.49 2.41 -4.22
CA TYR A 219 23.72 2.10 -3.49
C TYR A 219 24.93 1.96 -4.44
N ASN A 220 24.76 1.26 -5.55
CA ASN A 220 25.80 0.98 -6.53
C ASN A 220 25.24 0.96 -7.97
N VAL A 221 24.82 2.13 -8.44
CA VAL A 221 24.31 2.38 -9.80
C VAL A 221 25.34 3.23 -10.54
N LYS A 222 25.74 2.83 -11.75
CA LYS A 222 26.70 3.61 -12.55
C LYS A 222 26.17 5.03 -12.81
N ASP A 223 27.07 6.01 -12.71
CA ASP A 223 26.79 7.42 -13.00
C ASP A 223 25.66 8.05 -12.15
N LEU A 224 25.32 7.42 -11.02
CA LEU A 224 24.35 7.90 -10.05
C LEU A 224 24.96 7.81 -8.65
N ASP A 225 25.07 8.94 -7.96
CA ASP A 225 25.59 8.93 -6.61
C ASP A 225 24.69 8.12 -5.66
N PRO A 226 25.25 7.47 -4.62
CA PRO A 226 24.43 6.81 -3.60
C PRO A 226 23.49 7.77 -2.87
N GLY A 227 22.23 7.34 -2.70
CA GLY A 227 21.18 8.14 -2.07
C GLY A 227 19.78 7.55 -2.23
N ILE A 228 18.81 8.24 -1.64
CA ILE A 228 17.39 8.00 -1.84
C ILE A 228 16.83 9.11 -2.72
N TYR A 229 16.12 8.72 -3.78
CA TYR A 229 15.61 9.61 -4.81
C TYR A 229 14.09 9.43 -4.97
N TYR A 230 13.36 10.53 -5.09
CA TYR A 230 11.99 10.49 -5.61
C TYR A 230 12.02 10.31 -7.13
N TYR A 231 11.21 9.38 -7.65
CA TYR A 231 11.01 9.22 -9.09
C TYR A 231 9.79 10.02 -9.55
N HIS A 232 10.03 10.97 -10.45
CA HIS A 232 8.97 11.77 -11.05
C HIS A 232 8.37 11.04 -12.26
N PRO A 233 7.11 10.56 -12.20
CA PRO A 233 6.57 9.64 -13.20
C PRO A 233 6.31 10.27 -14.57
N ASP A 234 5.95 11.55 -14.61
CA ASP A 234 5.68 12.28 -15.86
C ASP A 234 6.96 12.79 -16.55
N ALA A 235 7.81 13.51 -15.80
CA ALA A 235 9.08 14.03 -16.30
C ALA A 235 10.16 12.96 -16.56
N HIS A 236 9.95 11.73 -16.08
CA HIS A 236 10.92 10.64 -16.13
C HIS A 236 12.31 11.08 -15.60
N ALA A 237 12.34 11.48 -14.33
CA ALA A 237 13.52 12.07 -13.70
C ALA A 237 13.62 11.71 -12.22
N LEU A 238 14.80 11.85 -11.63
CA LEU A 238 15.08 11.60 -10.22
C LEU A 238 15.38 12.88 -9.47
N LYS A 239 14.82 13.01 -8.26
CA LYS A 239 15.17 14.06 -7.30
C LYS A 239 15.84 13.44 -6.07
N LEU A 240 17.11 13.78 -5.82
CA LEU A 240 17.80 13.36 -4.59
C LEU A 240 17.10 13.97 -3.36
N LEU A 241 16.73 13.12 -2.41
CA LEU A 241 16.11 13.52 -1.14
C LEU A 241 17.14 13.49 -0.01
N SER A 242 17.92 12.41 0.06
CA SER A 242 18.93 12.22 1.08
C SER A 242 20.07 11.32 0.62
N ARG A 243 21.28 11.57 1.11
CA ARG A 243 22.37 10.58 1.05
C ARG A 243 22.02 9.38 1.94
N LEU A 244 22.61 8.22 1.67
CA LEU A 244 22.46 7.03 2.51
C LEU A 244 23.14 7.26 3.86
N LYS A 245 22.39 7.12 4.96
CA LYS A 245 22.87 7.38 6.33
C LYS A 245 23.12 6.10 7.13
N GLU A 246 22.42 5.02 6.78
CA GLU A 246 22.47 3.74 7.48
C GLU A 246 22.39 2.59 6.46
N PRO A 247 22.90 1.38 6.79
CA PRO A 247 22.78 0.20 5.93
C PRO A 247 21.31 -0.14 5.65
N LEU A 248 21.01 -0.67 4.48
CA LEU A 248 19.64 -0.93 4.05
C LEU A 248 18.89 -1.86 5.02
N GLY A 249 19.53 -2.88 5.57
CA GLY A 249 18.97 -3.83 6.53
C GLY A 249 18.40 -3.15 7.77
N SER A 250 18.94 -2.00 8.19
CA SER A 250 18.42 -1.24 9.32
C SER A 250 17.09 -0.52 9.04
N LEU A 251 16.78 -0.30 7.76
CA LEU A 251 15.48 0.15 7.25
C LEU A 251 14.52 -1.01 7.03
N LEU A 252 15.01 -2.24 7.00
CA LEU A 252 14.27 -3.45 6.63
C LEU A 252 14.26 -4.47 7.79
N GLN A 253 13.97 -4.03 9.01
CA GLN A 253 13.83 -4.89 10.20
C GLN A 253 15.03 -5.83 10.45
N GLY A 254 16.26 -5.38 10.19
CA GLY A 254 17.48 -6.14 10.42
C GLY A 254 17.85 -7.13 9.32
N GLN A 255 17.24 -7.06 8.15
CA GLN A 255 17.55 -7.93 6.99
C GLN A 255 18.89 -7.54 6.32
N HIS A 256 20.00 -7.58 7.05
CA HIS A 256 21.33 -7.11 6.60
C HIS A 256 21.95 -7.91 5.45
N PHE A 257 21.44 -9.09 5.13
CA PHE A 257 21.93 -9.90 4.01
C PHE A 257 21.74 -9.24 2.63
N ILE A 258 20.95 -8.16 2.55
CA ILE A 258 20.79 -7.35 1.33
C ILE A 258 21.55 -6.02 1.35
N ASP A 259 22.41 -5.76 2.34
CA ASP A 259 23.08 -4.44 2.48
C ASP A 259 23.92 -4.05 1.25
N ASN A 260 24.34 -5.04 0.44
CA ASN A 260 25.11 -4.83 -0.77
C ASN A 260 24.26 -4.82 -2.06
N ILE A 261 22.93 -4.87 -1.98
CA ILE A 261 22.07 -4.80 -3.15
C ILE A 261 22.27 -3.43 -3.84
N PRO A 262 22.51 -3.40 -5.18
CA PRO A 262 22.95 -2.17 -5.83
C PRO A 262 21.85 -1.10 -5.89
N PHE A 263 20.58 -1.52 -5.93
CA PHE A 263 19.45 -0.59 -5.85
C PHE A 263 18.17 -1.30 -5.40
N GLY A 264 17.17 -0.51 -5.05
CA GLY A 264 15.79 -0.95 -4.90
C GLY A 264 14.81 0.21 -4.83
N ILE A 265 13.53 -0.11 -4.75
CA ILE A 265 12.44 0.86 -4.78
C ILE A 265 11.61 0.66 -3.52
N PHE A 266 11.50 1.71 -2.71
CA PHE A 266 10.42 1.83 -1.74
C PHE A 266 9.17 2.29 -2.47
N ILE A 267 8.11 1.49 -2.38
CA ILE A 267 6.82 1.79 -2.98
C ILE A 267 5.91 2.28 -1.85
N THR A 268 5.42 3.50 -2.02
CA THR A 268 4.44 4.10 -1.12
C THR A 268 3.07 4.14 -1.79
N SER A 269 2.03 4.48 -1.03
CA SER A 269 0.73 4.88 -1.60
C SER A 269 0.22 6.15 -0.95
N ARG A 270 -0.24 7.08 -1.78
CA ARG A 270 -1.00 8.29 -1.44
C ARG A 270 -2.42 7.92 -1.01
N LEU A 271 -2.59 7.64 0.28
CA LEU A 271 -3.87 7.33 0.90
C LEU A 271 -4.87 8.48 0.76
N ASP A 272 -4.38 9.72 0.61
CA ASP A 272 -5.23 10.87 0.34
C ASP A 272 -5.91 10.90 -1.01
N LYS A 273 -5.25 10.41 -2.07
CA LYS A 273 -5.91 10.12 -3.35
C LYS A 273 -7.00 9.07 -3.18
N MET A 274 -6.72 8.04 -2.37
CA MET A 274 -7.67 6.95 -2.14
C MET A 274 -8.91 7.44 -1.39
N TRP A 275 -8.75 8.14 -0.26
CA TRP A 275 -9.91 8.61 0.51
C TRP A 275 -10.61 9.82 -0.09
N TRP A 276 -9.97 10.60 -0.98
CA TRP A 276 -10.66 11.64 -1.75
C TRP A 276 -11.77 11.05 -2.63
N LYS A 277 -11.44 9.99 -3.38
CA LYS A 277 -12.38 9.27 -4.26
C LYS A 277 -13.25 8.28 -3.48
N TYR A 278 -12.65 7.50 -2.59
CA TYR A 278 -13.27 6.39 -1.86
C TYR A 278 -13.22 6.62 -0.35
N ARG A 279 -14.23 7.29 0.22
CA ARG A 279 -14.32 7.62 1.66
C ARG A 279 -14.70 6.43 2.55
N HIS A 280 -14.06 5.29 2.34
CA HIS A 280 -14.35 4.06 3.08
C HIS A 280 -13.10 3.17 3.24
N SER A 281 -13.07 2.37 4.30
CA SER A 281 -11.89 1.60 4.72
C SER A 281 -11.43 0.54 3.71
N GLN A 282 -12.35 -0.01 2.89
CA GLN A 282 -11.99 -0.96 1.83
C GLN A 282 -11.01 -0.37 0.80
N ALA A 283 -10.98 0.96 0.62
CA ALA A 283 -10.05 1.63 -0.29
C ALA A 283 -8.58 1.38 0.09
N TYR A 284 -8.28 1.15 1.37
CA TYR A 284 -6.93 0.80 1.82
C TYR A 284 -6.45 -0.53 1.20
N ARG A 285 -7.34 -1.52 1.06
CA ARG A 285 -7.02 -2.80 0.40
C ARG A 285 -6.67 -2.61 -1.07
N VAL A 286 -7.34 -1.67 -1.73
CA VAL A 286 -7.07 -1.34 -3.13
C VAL A 286 -5.68 -0.72 -3.28
N ALA A 287 -5.24 0.12 -2.33
CA ALA A 287 -3.87 0.64 -2.30
C ALA A 287 -2.84 -0.49 -2.19
N LEU A 288 -3.06 -1.46 -1.28
CA LEU A 288 -2.17 -2.63 -1.13
C LEU A 288 -2.08 -3.46 -2.42
N LEU A 289 -3.21 -3.65 -3.12
CA LEU A 289 -3.24 -4.37 -4.40
C LEU A 289 -2.43 -3.63 -5.47
N GLU A 290 -2.56 -2.30 -5.57
CA GLU A 290 -1.78 -1.49 -6.51
C GLU A 290 -0.27 -1.61 -6.25
N VAL A 291 0.16 -1.51 -4.98
CA VAL A 291 1.55 -1.75 -4.58
C VAL A 291 2.01 -3.15 -5.01
N GLY A 292 1.18 -4.17 -4.80
CA GLY A 292 1.45 -5.55 -5.23
C GLY A 292 1.66 -5.67 -6.74
N HIS A 293 0.79 -5.05 -7.54
CA HIS A 293 0.90 -5.07 -9.00
C HIS A 293 2.19 -4.40 -9.50
N ILE A 294 2.52 -3.23 -8.94
CA ILE A 294 3.76 -2.51 -9.27
C ILE A 294 4.98 -3.34 -8.88
N SER A 295 4.95 -3.99 -7.71
CA SER A 295 6.04 -4.84 -7.24
C SER A 295 6.35 -6.00 -8.18
N GLN A 296 5.32 -6.60 -8.78
CA GLN A 296 5.48 -7.69 -9.72
C GLN A 296 6.02 -7.17 -11.05
N THR A 297 5.54 -6.02 -11.54
CA THR A 297 6.12 -5.37 -12.72
C THR A 297 7.61 -5.08 -12.52
N ILE A 298 8.00 -4.51 -11.38
CA ILE A 298 9.42 -4.28 -11.04
C ILE A 298 10.21 -5.59 -11.12
N GLN A 299 9.71 -6.66 -10.50
CA GLN A 299 10.41 -7.94 -10.49
C GLN A 299 10.55 -8.54 -11.90
N LEU A 300 9.52 -8.43 -12.74
CA LEU A 300 9.56 -8.93 -14.11
C LEU A 300 10.47 -8.09 -15.00
N CYS A 301 10.45 -6.76 -14.88
CA CYS A 301 11.38 -5.88 -15.59
C CYS A 301 12.84 -6.16 -15.17
N ALA A 302 13.13 -6.22 -13.87
CA ALA A 302 14.46 -6.56 -13.37
C ALA A 302 14.91 -7.94 -13.86
N THR A 303 14.02 -8.93 -13.77
CA THR A 303 14.30 -10.26 -14.31
C THR A 303 14.62 -10.12 -15.78
N SER A 304 13.83 -9.38 -16.56
CA SER A 304 14.00 -9.14 -18.00
C SER A 304 15.33 -8.49 -18.43
N PHE A 305 16.15 -8.03 -17.49
CA PHE A 305 17.51 -7.52 -17.73
C PHE A 305 18.61 -8.46 -17.21
N GLY A 306 18.25 -9.69 -16.84
CA GLY A 306 19.14 -10.69 -16.27
C GLY A 306 19.48 -10.44 -14.79
N LEU A 307 18.79 -9.51 -14.13
CA LEU A 307 18.96 -9.24 -12.70
C LEU A 307 18.13 -10.23 -11.87
N LYS A 308 18.56 -10.46 -10.64
CA LYS A 308 17.75 -11.16 -9.64
C LYS A 308 17.12 -10.15 -8.69
N THR A 309 16.05 -10.56 -8.05
CA THR A 309 15.18 -9.66 -7.29
C THR A 309 15.05 -10.10 -5.85
N TRP A 310 14.80 -9.15 -4.98
CA TRP A 310 14.41 -9.39 -3.60
C TRP A 310 13.30 -8.42 -3.20
N ILE A 311 12.38 -8.88 -2.35
CA ILE A 311 11.17 -8.14 -1.98
C ILE A 311 10.91 -8.37 -0.49
N THR A 312 10.49 -7.32 0.20
CA THR A 312 10.08 -7.42 1.60
C THR A 312 9.05 -6.37 1.97
N ALA A 313 8.11 -6.77 2.84
CA ALA A 313 7.23 -5.86 3.58
C ALA A 313 7.67 -5.73 5.05
N ALA A 314 8.76 -6.38 5.46
CA ALA A 314 9.34 -6.20 6.79
C ALA A 314 10.17 -4.91 6.80
N LEU A 315 9.49 -3.80 7.07
CA LEU A 315 10.01 -2.44 7.00
C LEU A 315 10.10 -1.79 8.38
N THR A 316 11.10 -0.93 8.58
CA THR A 316 11.13 0.05 9.66
C THR A 316 10.52 1.35 9.13
N GLU A 317 9.20 1.37 8.93
CA GLU A 317 8.47 2.43 8.19
C GLU A 317 8.84 3.84 8.67
N SER A 318 8.79 4.08 9.98
CA SER A 318 9.11 5.40 10.57
C SER A 318 10.51 5.93 10.23
N LYS A 319 11.50 5.05 10.04
CA LYS A 319 12.84 5.45 9.59
C LYS A 319 12.86 5.78 8.10
N ILE A 320 12.18 4.97 7.29
CA ILE A 320 12.10 5.17 5.84
C ILE A 320 11.38 6.49 5.55
N GLU A 321 10.18 6.67 6.12
CA GLU A 321 9.33 7.85 5.97
C GLU A 321 10.08 9.14 6.31
N LYS A 322 10.90 9.12 7.37
CA LYS A 322 11.77 10.24 7.72
C LYS A 322 12.83 10.54 6.65
N GLN A 323 13.39 9.53 5.98
CA GLN A 323 14.38 9.74 4.92
C GLN A 323 13.76 10.21 3.60
N ILE A 324 12.51 9.83 3.31
CA ILE A 324 11.77 10.29 2.13
C ILE A 324 10.92 11.54 2.39
N ASN A 325 11.03 12.14 3.58
CA ASN A 325 10.35 13.36 4.01
C ASN A 325 8.81 13.27 4.02
N LEU A 326 8.26 12.12 4.42
CA LEU A 326 6.84 12.00 4.70
C LEU A 326 6.55 12.52 6.11
N SER A 327 5.63 13.47 6.22
CA SER A 327 5.34 14.21 7.46
C SER A 327 3.97 13.94 8.06
N ASP A 328 3.09 13.24 7.35
CA ASP A 328 1.74 12.91 7.79
C ASP A 328 1.29 11.54 7.25
N TYR A 329 0.05 11.15 7.57
CA TYR A 329 -0.53 9.86 7.18
C TYR A 329 -1.14 9.82 5.77
N SER A 330 -0.98 10.88 4.96
CA SER A 330 -1.51 10.94 3.60
C SER A 330 -0.75 10.04 2.63
N GLU A 331 0.47 9.65 2.98
CA GLU A 331 1.32 8.73 2.23
C GLU A 331 2.00 7.75 3.19
N GLN A 332 2.07 6.47 2.82
CA GLN A 332 2.72 5.44 3.63
C GLN A 332 3.56 4.52 2.75
N VAL A 333 4.72 4.09 3.26
CA VAL A 333 5.55 3.05 2.62
C VAL A 333 5.02 1.66 2.92
N PHE A 334 4.87 0.82 1.89
CA PHE A 334 4.28 -0.51 2.03
C PHE A 334 5.24 -1.64 1.68
N LEU A 335 6.18 -1.40 0.78
CA LEU A 335 6.97 -2.47 0.21
C LEU A 335 8.32 -1.95 -0.28
N PHE A 336 9.34 -2.78 -0.13
CA PHE A 336 10.62 -2.60 -0.80
C PHE A 336 10.85 -3.72 -1.82
N VAL A 337 11.29 -3.35 -3.02
CA VAL A 337 11.70 -4.29 -4.08
C VAL A 337 13.07 -3.89 -4.58
N GLY A 338 14.08 -4.74 -4.35
CA GLY A 338 15.45 -4.55 -4.81
C GLY A 338 15.82 -5.49 -5.95
N ALA A 339 16.83 -5.11 -6.72
CA ALA A 339 17.38 -5.95 -7.77
C ALA A 339 18.89 -5.75 -7.96
N GLY A 340 19.55 -6.76 -8.52
CA GLY A 340 20.98 -6.74 -8.78
C GLY A 340 21.52 -8.04 -9.35
N HIS A 341 22.82 -8.07 -9.61
CA HIS A 341 23.51 -9.31 -9.98
C HIS A 341 23.62 -10.22 -8.75
N SER A 342 23.39 -11.52 -8.93
CA SER A 342 23.31 -12.51 -7.85
C SER A 342 23.83 -13.85 -8.35
N ASP A 343 24.36 -14.64 -7.42
CA ASP A 343 24.66 -16.07 -7.62
C ASP A 343 23.39 -16.94 -7.70
N GLY A 344 22.22 -16.38 -7.42
CA GLY A 344 20.94 -17.05 -7.47
C GLY A 344 20.52 -17.71 -6.15
N GLU A 345 21.28 -17.55 -5.07
CA GLU A 345 21.02 -18.27 -3.82
C GLU A 345 19.75 -17.78 -3.10
N ALA A 346 18.98 -18.75 -2.59
CA ALA A 346 17.72 -18.49 -1.91
C ALA A 346 17.90 -18.12 -0.42
N TYR A 347 19.03 -18.53 0.16
CA TYR A 347 19.42 -18.24 1.53
C TYR A 347 20.67 -17.36 1.53
N CYS A 348 20.82 -16.52 2.55
CA CYS A 348 22.08 -15.84 2.78
C CYS A 348 23.14 -16.86 3.26
N LYS A 349 24.40 -16.46 3.17
CA LYS A 349 25.54 -17.31 3.56
C LYS A 349 25.45 -17.71 5.03
N GLU A 350 25.15 -16.76 5.90
CA GLU A 350 25.09 -16.96 7.36
C GLU A 350 24.04 -18.01 7.74
N LEU A 351 22.85 -17.96 7.11
CA LEU A 351 21.81 -18.96 7.33
C LEU A 351 22.21 -20.33 6.77
N THR A 352 22.84 -20.35 5.59
CA THR A 352 23.33 -21.58 4.96
C THR A 352 24.38 -22.27 5.83
N ASP A 353 25.30 -21.51 6.41
CA ASP A 353 26.35 -22.02 7.29
C ASP A 353 25.75 -22.62 8.58
N LEU A 354 24.72 -22.00 9.17
CA LEU A 354 24.00 -22.55 10.33
C LEU A 354 23.23 -23.84 10.01
N LEU A 355 22.62 -23.92 8.82
CA LEU A 355 21.87 -25.12 8.41
C LEU A 355 22.77 -26.32 8.16
N LYS A 356 24.01 -26.10 7.69
CA LYS A 356 25.00 -27.17 7.46
C LYS A 356 25.67 -27.70 8.73
N GLN A 357 25.54 -26.98 9.85
CA GLN A 357 26.06 -27.40 11.16
C GLN A 357 25.09 -28.33 11.92
N LYS A 358 23.86 -28.49 11.44
CA LYS A 358 22.88 -29.47 11.92
C LYS A 358 22.92 -30.73 11.07
#